data_AF-A0A1H4JFC8-F1
#
_entry.id   AF-A0A1H4JFC8-F1
#
_cell.length_a   1.000
_cell.length_b   1.000
_cell.length_c   1.000
_cell.angle_alpha   90.00
_cell.angle_beta   90.00
_cell.angle_gamma   90.00
#
_symmetry.space_group_name_H-M   'P 1'
#
loop_
_entity.id
_entity.type
_entity.pdbx_description
1 polymer ?
#
loop_
_entity_poly.entity_id
_entity_poly.type
_entity_poly.pdbx_seq_one_letter_code
_entity_poly.pdbx_strand_id
1 'polypeptide(L)' 'MAERGSSKHGPNLDDELKHETSGMVNGTQPDHVEEFRQTEGMPDDTDSQEVDDAAHMRGNEVDADLPWEKEDDDGR' A
#
# COMPACT_ATOMS: atom_id res chain seq x y z
N MET A 1 -18.70 -10.10 34.27
CA MET A 1 -19.07 -9.19 33.17
C MET A 1 -17.98 -8.13 33.12
N ALA A 2 -17.23 -8.02 32.02
CA ALA A 2 -16.15 -7.04 31.92
C ALA A 2 -16.73 -5.73 31.40
N GLU A 3 -16.65 -4.67 32.20
CA GLU A 3 -17.05 -3.32 31.82
C GLU A 3 -16.14 -2.84 30.68
N ARG A 4 -16.71 -2.67 29.48
CA ARG A 4 -16.01 -2.16 28.29
C ARG A 4 -16.20 -0.64 28.19
N GLY A 5 -15.79 0.10 29.23
CA GLY A 5 -15.84 1.58 29.26
C GLY A 5 -14.49 2.18 29.65
N SER A 6 -14.18 3.39 29.16
CA SER A 6 -12.96 4.09 29.55
C SER A 6 -13.12 4.60 30.99
N SER A 7 -12.17 4.31 31.88
CA SER A 7 -12.16 4.86 33.24
C SER A 7 -11.58 6.27 33.31
N LYS A 8 -11.15 6.83 32.17
CA LYS A 8 -10.38 8.09 32.08
C LYS A 8 -11.25 9.31 31.84
N HIS A 9 -12.38 9.14 31.14
CA HIS A 9 -13.29 10.22 30.78
C HIS A 9 -14.72 9.86 31.22
N GLY A 10 -15.58 10.87 31.31
CA GLY A 10 -17.01 10.64 31.60
C GLY A 10 -17.75 10.06 30.38
N PRO A 11 -18.93 9.44 30.58
CA PRO A 11 -19.63 8.71 29.52
C PRO A 11 -19.95 9.56 28.29
N ASN A 12 -20.32 10.83 28.48
CA ASN A 12 -20.62 11.74 27.35
C ASN A 12 -19.37 12.07 26.52
N LEU A 13 -18.21 12.22 27.16
CA LEU A 13 -16.96 12.53 26.48
C LEU A 13 -16.41 11.29 25.77
N ASP A 14 -16.61 10.10 26.33
CA ASP A 14 -16.31 8.84 25.66
C ASP A 14 -17.11 8.67 24.38
N ASP A 15 -18.41 9.00 24.40
CA ASP A 15 -19.28 8.91 23.22
C ASP A 15 -18.86 9.89 22.11
N GLU A 16 -18.43 11.10 22.48
CA GLU A 16 -17.91 12.11 21.54
C GLU A 16 -16.59 11.65 20.90
N LEU A 17 -15.63 11.20 21.71
CA LEU A 17 -14.35 10.68 21.23
C LEU A 17 -14.53 9.44 20.34
N LYS A 18 -15.48 8.57 20.69
CA LYS A 18 -15.85 7.42 19.86
C LYS A 18 -16.41 7.87 18.52
N HIS A 19 -17.25 8.91 18.49
CA HIS A 19 -17.80 9.44 17.25
C HIS A 19 -16.70 10.00 16.33
N GLU A 20 -15.72 10.70 16.88
CA GLU A 20 -14.58 11.24 16.11
C GLU A 20 -13.68 10.13 15.54
N THR A 21 -13.37 9.11 16.35
CA THR A 21 -12.47 8.01 15.95
C THR A 21 -13.14 6.94 15.09
N SER A 22 -14.48 6.83 15.16
CA SER A 22 -15.27 5.83 14.44
C SER A 22 -15.02 5.85 12.93
N GLY A 23 -14.82 7.04 12.33
CA GLY A 23 -14.54 7.16 10.89
C GLY A 23 -13.19 6.57 10.48
N MET A 24 -12.19 6.64 11.35
CA MET A 24 -10.86 6.05 11.08
C MET A 24 -10.87 4.54 11.28
N VAL A 25 -11.59 4.06 12.30
CA VAL A 25 -11.68 2.64 12.62
C VAL A 25 -12.52 1.89 11.58
N ASN A 26 -13.62 2.48 11.13
CA ASN A 26 -14.57 1.84 10.23
C ASN A 26 -14.34 2.21 8.76
N GLY A 27 -13.10 2.57 8.37
CA GLY A 27 -12.71 3.07 7.05
C GLY A 27 -13.68 2.75 5.91
N THR A 28 -14.16 3.79 5.21
CA THR A 28 -15.29 3.72 4.27
C THR A 28 -15.04 2.91 2.99
N GLN A 29 -13.81 2.47 2.75
CA GLN A 29 -13.46 1.69 1.57
C GLN A 29 -12.46 0.61 1.97
N PRO A 30 -12.55 -0.61 1.40
CA PRO A 30 -11.48 -1.57 1.56
C PRO A 30 -10.19 -0.98 1.00
N ASP A 31 -9.11 -0.99 1.80
CA ASP A 31 -7.79 -0.50 1.40
C ASP A 31 -7.17 -1.29 0.23
N HIS A 32 -7.81 -2.40 -0.15
CA HIS A 32 -7.42 -3.32 -1.21
C HIS A 32 -8.64 -3.72 -2.05
N VAL A 33 -8.40 -4.16 -3.28
CA VAL A 33 -9.40 -4.79 -4.14
C VAL A 33 -9.69 -6.23 -3.66
N GLU A 34 -10.71 -6.88 -4.22
CA GLU A 34 -10.96 -8.32 -3.97
C GLU A 34 -9.68 -9.14 -4.19
N GLU A 35 -9.37 -10.12 -3.32
CA GLU A 35 -8.11 -10.88 -3.32
C GLU A 35 -7.76 -11.44 -4.70
N PHE A 36 -8.74 -11.98 -5.44
CA PHE A 36 -8.53 -12.54 -6.79
C PHE A 36 -8.21 -11.49 -7.86
N ARG A 37 -8.37 -10.20 -7.57
CA ARG A 37 -8.00 -9.07 -8.42
C ARG A 37 -6.78 -8.32 -7.91
N GLN A 38 -6.31 -8.63 -6.70
CA GLN A 38 -5.13 -8.00 -6.14
C GLN A 38 -3.91 -8.49 -6.90
N THR A 39 -3.09 -7.55 -7.38
CA THR A 39 -1.79 -7.89 -7.96
C THR A 39 -0.89 -8.45 -6.88
N GLU A 40 -0.08 -9.45 -7.22
CA GLU A 40 0.97 -9.93 -6.31
C GLU A 40 1.89 -8.76 -5.90
N GLY A 41 2.36 -8.81 -4.64
CA GLY A 41 3.27 -7.80 -4.11
C GLY A 41 4.59 -7.79 -4.88
N MET A 42 5.13 -6.60 -5.13
CA MET A 42 6.46 -6.46 -5.71
C MET A 42 7.50 -6.88 -4.64
N PRO A 43 8.50 -7.71 -4.98
CA PRO A 43 9.59 -8.03 -4.06
C PRO A 43 10.30 -6.76 -3.58
N ASP A 44 10.67 -6.72 -2.29
CA ASP A 44 11.44 -5.64 -1.68
C ASP A 44 12.72 -6.11 -0.98
N ASP A 45 13.53 -5.17 -0.48
CA ASP A 45 14.83 -5.47 0.16
C ASP A 45 14.73 -6.36 1.42
N THR A 46 13.53 -6.62 1.93
CA THR A 46 13.23 -7.50 3.06
C THR A 46 12.98 -8.94 2.62
N ASP A 47 12.71 -9.18 1.34
CA ASP A 47 12.43 -10.48 0.78
C ASP A 47 13.70 -11.31 0.55
N SER A 48 13.51 -12.63 0.35
CA SER A 48 14.63 -13.55 0.13
C SER A 48 15.04 -13.58 -1.35
N GLN A 49 16.30 -13.93 -1.63
CA GLN A 49 16.81 -14.07 -3.00
C GLN A 49 15.98 -15.03 -3.87
N GLU A 50 15.38 -16.06 -3.27
CA GLU A 50 14.46 -16.97 -3.96
C GLU A 50 13.21 -16.26 -4.50
N VAL A 51 12.71 -15.25 -3.78
CA VAL A 51 11.54 -14.43 -4.16
C VAL A 51 11.90 -13.51 -5.33
N ASP A 52 13.07 -12.87 -5.29
CA ASP A 52 13.57 -12.02 -6.37
C ASP A 52 13.78 -12.81 -7.68
N ASP A 53 14.35 -14.01 -7.56
CA ASP A 53 14.59 -14.92 -8.68
C ASP A 53 13.25 -15.40 -9.28
N ALA A 54 12.27 -15.76 -8.44
CA ALA A 54 10.93 -16.18 -8.88
C ALA A 54 10.16 -15.06 -9.59
N ALA A 55 10.29 -13.83 -9.09
CA ALA A 55 9.70 -12.65 -9.71
C ALA A 55 10.44 -12.20 -10.98
N HIS A 56 11.60 -12.79 -11.29
CA HIS A 56 12.48 -12.37 -12.39
C HIS A 56 12.85 -10.88 -12.32
N MET A 57 12.84 -10.31 -11.12
CA MET A 57 13.18 -8.91 -10.85
C MET A 57 14.69 -8.71 -10.67
N ARG A 58 15.42 -9.81 -10.53
CA ARG A 58 16.87 -9.79 -10.34
C ARG A 58 17.59 -9.45 -11.65
N GLY A 59 18.08 -8.21 -11.73
CA GLY A 59 19.12 -7.83 -12.68
C GLY A 59 18.66 -7.70 -14.13
N ASN A 60 17.45 -7.19 -14.38
CA ASN A 60 17.17 -6.67 -15.71
C ASN A 60 17.83 -5.29 -15.82
N GLU A 61 18.99 -5.23 -16.47
CA GLU A 61 19.50 -3.99 -17.03
C GLU A 61 18.36 -3.41 -17.88
N VAL A 62 17.74 -2.32 -17.42
CA VAL A 62 16.92 -1.50 -18.32
C VAL A 62 17.88 -1.05 -19.40
N ASP A 63 17.80 -1.67 -20.58
CA ASP A 63 18.50 -1.22 -21.77
C ASP A 63 18.26 0.29 -21.85
N ALA A 64 19.31 1.07 -21.63
CA ALA A 64 19.23 2.53 -21.60
C ALA A 64 18.78 3.13 -22.95
N ASP A 65 18.73 2.31 -24.00
CA ASP A 65 18.13 2.62 -25.30
C ASP A 65 16.59 2.53 -25.20
N LEU A 66 16.02 3.42 -24.38
CA LEU A 66 14.60 3.64 -24.33
C LEU A 66 14.14 4.22 -25.69
N PRO A 67 13.05 3.72 -26.28
CA PRO A 67 12.65 4.04 -27.66
C PRO A 67 12.26 5.51 -27.89
N TRP A 68 12.31 6.36 -26.86
CA TRP A 68 11.94 7.77 -26.91
C TRP A 68 13.14 8.75 -27.01
N GLU A 69 14.37 8.26 -27.19
CA GLU A 69 15.56 9.12 -27.36
C GLU A 69 16.06 9.28 -28.82
N LYS A 70 15.38 8.72 -29.83
CA LYS A 70 15.91 8.70 -31.23
C LYS A 70 15.33 9.69 -32.25
N GLU A 71 14.52 10.66 -31.87
CA GLU A 71 14.10 11.76 -32.78
C GLU A 71 14.16 13.05 -31.94
N ASP A 72 15.03 14.03 -32.19
CA ASP A 72 15.18 14.80 -33.43
C ASP A 72 16.64 15.29 -33.64
N ASP A 73 17.37 14.72 -34.60
CA ASP A 73 18.45 15.41 -35.31
C ASP A 73 18.33 15.09 -36.80
N ASP A 74 17.37 15.72 -37.49
CA ASP A 74 17.41 15.87 -38.93
C ASP A 74 17.61 17.34 -39.29
N GLY A 75 18.86 17.78 -39.11
CA GLY A 75 19.35 19.02 -39.70
C GLY A 75 19.05 19.09 -41.20
N ARG A 76 18.11 19.97 -41.56
CA ARG A 76 18.01 20.58 -42.89
C ARG A 76 17.34 21.94 -42.87
#